data_AF-A0A1S1Z4X5-F1
#
_entry.id   AF-A0A1S1Z4X5-F1
#
_cell.length_a   1.000
_cell.length_b   1.000
_cell.length_c   1.000
_cell.angle_alpha   90.00
_cell.angle_beta   90.00
_cell.angle_gamma   90.00
#
_symmetry.space_group_name_H-M   'P 1'
#
loop_
_entity.id
_entity.type
_entity.pdbx_description
1 polymer ?
#
loop_
_entity_poly.entity_id
_entity_poly.type
_entity_poly.pdbx_seq_one_letter_code
_entity_poly.pdbx_strand_id
1 'polypeptide(L)'
;MKYIYQSILLLALSIFATSCGSEILGGDIEDGSPERGNFIYESNVDYFAKPNDTTPIHSQKFEGFIEYQPSNRRIVVHPYDSFTWSFIVADSIRNGEKVLWKIPSDQNITINDDTFTLDGILMEEYNNEEYHLVVKGDSLSFKYRSYVIDRDREVQVTKSHFKSLRF
;
A
#
# COMPACT_ATOMS: atom_id res chain seq x y z
N MET A 1 -28.75 -10.42 65.23
CA MET A 1 -27.31 -10.16 64.95
C MET A 1 -26.72 -11.39 64.28
N LYS A 2 -26.22 -11.23 63.03
CA LYS A 2 -25.36 -12.12 62.21
C LYS A 2 -25.87 -12.25 60.77
N TYR A 3 -25.89 -11.14 60.02
CA TYR A 3 -25.85 -11.16 58.54
C TYR A 3 -25.11 -9.91 58.06
N ILE A 4 -23.86 -9.78 58.50
CA ILE A 4 -22.88 -8.86 57.94
C ILE A 4 -21.77 -9.81 57.47
N TYR A 5 -21.12 -9.57 56.32
CA TYR A 5 -20.04 -10.37 55.70
C TYR A 5 -20.37 -11.33 54.54
N GLN A 6 -21.49 -11.19 53.81
CA GLN A 6 -21.64 -11.90 52.52
C GLN A 6 -21.98 -11.05 51.29
N SER A 7 -22.23 -9.75 51.47
CA SER A 7 -22.61 -8.87 50.35
C SER A 7 -21.46 -8.01 49.79
N ILE A 8 -20.22 -8.20 50.28
CA ILE A 8 -19.06 -7.38 49.88
C ILE A 8 -18.14 -8.11 48.90
N LEU A 9 -18.27 -9.43 48.71
CA LEU A 9 -17.39 -10.20 47.83
C LEU A 9 -17.79 -10.14 46.34
N LEU A 10 -19.02 -9.72 46.02
CA LEU A 10 -19.51 -9.66 44.63
C LEU A 10 -19.38 -8.28 43.96
N LEU A 11 -18.88 -7.27 44.69
CA LEU A 11 -18.69 -5.91 44.17
C LEU A 11 -17.23 -5.61 43.78
N ALA A 12 -16.30 -6.53 44.05
CA ALA A 12 -14.88 -6.37 43.76
C ALA A 12 -14.44 -7.01 42.43
N LEU A 13 -15.34 -7.71 41.72
CA LEU A 13 -15.03 -8.35 40.44
C LEU A 13 -15.52 -7.57 39.20
N SER A 14 -16.22 -6.45 39.40
CA SER A 14 -16.80 -5.64 38.32
C SER A 14 -15.99 -4.39 37.95
N ILE A 15 -14.82 -4.17 38.58
CA ILE A 15 -13.98 -2.97 38.37
C ILE A 15 -12.79 -3.25 37.40
N PHE A 16 -12.64 -4.48 36.91
CA PHE A 16 -11.63 -4.83 35.89
C PHE A 16 -12.17 -4.87 34.45
N ALA A 17 -13.43 -4.45 34.23
CA ALA A 17 -14.05 -4.43 32.90
C ALA A 17 -14.14 -3.02 32.27
N THR A 18 -13.49 -2.00 32.83
CA THR A 18 -13.23 -0.74 32.11
C THR A 18 -12.04 -0.92 31.18
N SER A 19 -12.28 -1.75 30.16
CA SER A 19 -11.79 -1.54 28.80
C SER A 19 -12.12 -0.10 28.41
N CYS A 20 -11.15 0.80 28.60
CA CYS A 20 -10.98 2.01 27.81
C CYS A 20 -9.57 1.83 27.23
N GLY A 21 -9.44 1.13 26.10
CA GLY A 21 -9.92 1.66 24.84
C GLY A 21 -9.06 2.89 24.59
N SER A 22 -7.85 2.68 24.06
CA SER A 22 -7.02 3.81 23.62
C SER A 22 -7.83 4.55 22.57
N GLU A 23 -8.37 5.69 22.94
CA GLU A 23 -8.95 6.64 22.01
C GLU A 23 -7.83 7.00 21.02
N ILE A 24 -7.95 6.48 19.80
CA ILE A 24 -7.19 6.99 18.66
C ILE A 24 -7.79 8.36 18.40
N LEU A 25 -7.22 9.35 19.08
CA LEU A 25 -7.51 10.75 18.87
C LEU A 25 -7.10 11.12 17.44
N GLY A 26 -8.09 11.57 16.67
CA GLY A 26 -7.92 12.66 15.72
C GLY A 26 -7.39 12.27 14.35
N GLY A 27 -8.32 12.04 13.45
CA GLY A 27 -8.08 12.05 12.01
C GLY A 27 -9.21 11.40 11.23
N ASP A 28 -10.42 11.98 11.29
CA ASP A 28 -11.49 11.68 10.33
C ASP A 28 -11.00 12.05 8.93
N ILE A 29 -10.43 11.07 8.25
CA ILE A 29 -10.42 11.00 6.79
C ILE A 29 -10.73 9.53 6.45
N GLU A 30 -12.01 9.15 6.50
CA GLU A 30 -12.52 8.00 5.75
C GLU A 30 -12.45 8.32 4.24
N ASP A 31 -11.26 8.38 3.65
CA ASP A 31 -11.06 8.54 2.20
C ASP A 31 -11.07 7.19 1.45
N GLY A 32 -11.53 6.11 2.09
CA GLY A 32 -11.41 4.77 1.53
C GLY A 32 -9.95 4.29 1.43
N SER A 33 -9.04 4.91 2.18
CA SER A 33 -7.70 4.37 2.39
C SER A 33 -7.76 2.93 2.85
N PRO A 34 -6.80 2.09 2.44
CA PRO A 34 -6.58 0.83 3.10
C PRO A 34 -6.26 1.15 4.57
N GLU A 35 -7.28 1.06 5.42
CA GLU A 35 -7.18 1.32 6.85
C GLU A 35 -6.02 0.50 7.39
N ARG A 36 -4.90 1.15 7.76
CA ARG A 36 -3.74 0.57 8.45
C ARG A 36 -3.63 -0.94 8.23
N GLY A 37 -3.36 -1.32 7.00
CA GLY A 37 -3.38 -2.71 6.58
C GLY A 37 -2.04 -3.03 5.95
N ASN A 38 -1.35 -4.02 6.51
CA ASN A 38 -0.29 -4.65 5.75
C ASN A 38 -0.97 -5.57 4.73
N PHE A 39 -0.54 -5.52 3.47
CA PHE A 39 -1.02 -6.45 2.45
C PHE A 39 0.10 -7.39 2.06
N ILE A 40 -0.12 -8.70 2.07
CA ILE A 40 0.82 -9.61 1.41
C ILE A 40 0.61 -9.44 -0.09
N TYR A 41 1.68 -9.23 -0.83
CA TYR A 41 1.62 -9.04 -2.27
C TYR A 41 2.43 -10.08 -3.02
N GLU A 42 1.96 -10.40 -4.22
CA GLU A 42 2.75 -10.98 -5.29
C GLU A 42 2.88 -9.94 -6.41
N SER A 43 4.09 -9.85 -6.96
CA SER A 43 4.38 -8.97 -8.09
C SER A 43 5.22 -9.68 -9.12
N ASN A 44 4.90 -9.44 -10.39
CA ASN A 44 5.79 -9.79 -11.51
C ASN A 44 6.37 -8.49 -12.08
N VAL A 45 7.69 -8.43 -12.17
CA VAL A 45 8.44 -7.28 -12.71
C VAL A 45 9.13 -7.73 -13.98
N ASP A 46 8.76 -7.09 -15.08
CA ASP A 46 9.36 -7.29 -16.40
C ASP A 46 10.42 -6.21 -16.64
N TYR A 47 11.62 -6.63 -17.04
CA TYR A 47 12.77 -5.76 -17.28
C TYR A 47 13.01 -5.58 -18.79
N PHE A 48 13.26 -4.35 -19.22
CA PHE A 48 13.44 -3.98 -20.63
C PHE A 48 14.74 -3.19 -20.82
N ALA A 49 15.43 -3.47 -21.93
CA ALA A 49 16.66 -2.78 -22.28
C ALA A 49 16.41 -1.35 -22.77
N LYS A 50 15.25 -1.10 -23.40
CA LYS A 50 14.84 0.22 -23.89
C LYS A 50 13.36 0.49 -23.60
N PRO A 51 12.95 1.78 -23.52
CA PRO A 51 11.56 2.15 -23.20
C PRO A 51 10.49 1.62 -24.16
N ASN A 52 10.84 1.46 -25.44
CA ASN A 52 9.91 1.05 -26.49
C ASN A 52 9.92 -0.46 -26.78
N ASP A 53 10.70 -1.23 -26.00
CA ASP A 53 10.75 -2.67 -26.19
C ASP A 53 9.42 -3.32 -25.78
N THR A 54 8.99 -4.30 -26.57
CA THR A 54 7.76 -5.08 -26.31
C THR A 54 8.04 -6.43 -25.65
N THR A 55 9.30 -6.87 -25.67
CA THR A 55 9.73 -8.16 -25.11
C THR A 55 10.70 -7.91 -23.97
N PRO A 56 10.44 -8.44 -22.76
CA PRO A 56 11.36 -8.27 -21.64
C PRO A 56 12.63 -9.10 -21.85
N ILE A 57 13.76 -8.58 -21.35
CA ILE A 57 15.02 -9.33 -21.29
C ILE A 57 15.01 -10.36 -20.17
N HIS A 58 14.26 -10.08 -19.10
CA HIS A 58 14.06 -10.94 -17.95
C HIS A 58 12.76 -10.56 -17.23
N SER A 59 12.18 -11.52 -16.50
CA SER A 59 11.03 -11.31 -15.62
C SER A 59 11.31 -11.94 -14.27
N GLN A 60 11.02 -11.21 -13.20
CA GLN A 60 11.24 -11.67 -11.83
C GLN A 60 9.97 -11.54 -11.01
N LYS A 61 9.72 -12.55 -10.17
CA LYS A 61 8.66 -12.52 -9.18
C LYS A 61 9.19 -12.00 -7.85
N PHE A 62 8.38 -11.18 -7.19
CA PHE A 62 8.63 -10.69 -5.85
C PHE A 62 7.41 -10.94 -4.98
N GLU A 63 7.68 -11.27 -3.73
CA GLU A 63 6.69 -11.42 -2.68
C GLU A 63 7.12 -10.56 -1.49
N GLY A 64 6.16 -10.14 -0.69
CA GLY A 64 6.44 -9.26 0.44
C GLY A 64 5.17 -8.71 1.05
N PHE A 65 5.30 -7.58 1.74
CA PHE A 65 4.15 -6.84 2.22
C PHE A 65 4.17 -5.36 1.83
N ILE A 66 3.00 -4.74 1.82
CA ILE A 66 2.79 -3.31 1.53
C ILE A 66 2.24 -2.65 2.79
N GLU A 67 2.84 -1.53 3.18
CA GLU A 67 2.36 -0.66 4.25
C GLU A 67 1.84 0.66 3.63
N TYR A 68 0.67 1.12 4.07
CA TYR A 68 0.19 2.46 3.76
C TYR A 68 0.38 3.39 4.97
N GLN A 69 1.02 4.54 4.72
CA GLN A 69 1.30 5.59 5.68
C GLN A 69 0.44 6.83 5.36
N PRO A 70 -0.69 7.03 6.06
CA PRO A 70 -1.68 8.06 5.71
C PRO A 70 -1.14 9.49 5.85
N SER A 71 -0.26 9.74 6.82
CA SER A 71 0.28 11.08 7.13
C SER A 71 0.95 11.75 5.94
N ASN A 72 1.60 10.96 5.08
CA ASN A 72 2.33 11.43 3.90
C ASN A 72 1.77 10.83 2.60
N ARG A 73 0.60 10.19 2.64
CA ARG A 73 0.00 9.46 1.51
C ARG A 73 1.00 8.53 0.82
N ARG A 74 1.78 7.81 1.62
CA ARG A 74 2.91 7.01 1.14
C ARG A 74 2.58 5.54 1.18
N ILE A 75 2.87 4.85 0.08
CA ILE A 75 2.89 3.40 -0.01
C ILE A 75 4.34 2.95 0.13
N VAL A 76 4.60 2.06 1.08
CA VAL A 76 5.91 1.44 1.30
C VAL A 76 5.80 -0.03 0.92
N VAL A 77 6.70 -0.48 0.06
CA VAL A 77 6.76 -1.85 -0.44
C VAL A 77 7.96 -2.53 0.20
N HIS A 78 7.71 -3.65 0.87
CA HIS A 78 8.70 -4.47 1.57
C HIS A 78 8.80 -5.86 0.92
N PRO A 79 9.61 -6.02 -0.14
CA PRO A 79 9.92 -7.35 -0.66
C PRO A 79 10.67 -8.18 0.39
N TYR A 80 10.44 -9.49 0.44
CA TYR A 80 11.18 -10.37 1.36
C TYR A 80 12.66 -10.53 0.99
N ASP A 81 12.95 -10.65 -0.30
CA ASP A 81 14.29 -10.93 -0.83
C ASP A 81 14.88 -9.74 -1.61
N SER A 82 14.46 -8.51 -1.29
CA SER A 82 14.93 -7.30 -1.98
C SER A 82 14.83 -6.06 -1.09
N PHE A 83 15.08 -4.88 -1.67
CA PHE A 83 15.14 -3.62 -0.95
C PHE A 83 13.76 -3.00 -0.80
N THR A 84 13.51 -2.44 0.39
CA THR A 84 12.31 -1.64 0.65
C THR A 84 12.36 -0.35 -0.16
N TRP A 85 11.22 0.04 -0.71
CA TRP A 85 11.07 1.30 -1.46
C TRP A 85 9.68 1.89 -1.23
N SER A 86 9.47 3.15 -1.63
CA SER A 86 8.19 3.82 -1.39
C SER A 86 7.85 4.85 -2.45
N PHE A 87 6.56 5.12 -2.62
CA PHE A 87 6.03 6.16 -3.50
C PHE A 87 4.83 6.84 -2.84
N ILE A 88 4.45 8.03 -3.32
CA ILE A 88 3.27 8.74 -2.85
C ILE A 88 2.08 8.52 -3.79
N VAL A 89 0.88 8.64 -3.24
CA VAL A 89 -0.39 8.62 -3.97
C VAL A 89 -1.14 9.95 -3.81
N ALA A 90 -1.96 10.28 -4.81
CA ALA A 90 -2.83 11.45 -4.78
C ALA A 90 -4.15 11.18 -4.04
N ASP A 91 -5.05 12.16 -4.02
CA ASP A 91 -6.41 11.98 -3.49
C ASP A 91 -7.14 10.81 -4.15
N SER A 92 -8.02 10.20 -3.37
CA SER A 92 -8.82 9.07 -3.78
C SER A 92 -10.15 9.49 -4.39
N ILE A 93 -10.73 8.60 -5.19
CA ILE A 93 -12.15 8.66 -5.55
C ILE A 93 -12.82 7.32 -5.28
N ARG A 94 -14.06 7.37 -4.81
CA ARG A 94 -14.90 6.18 -4.63
C ARG A 94 -15.70 5.91 -5.89
N ASN A 95 -15.57 4.71 -6.45
CA ASN A 95 -16.32 4.23 -7.61
C ASN A 95 -17.06 2.93 -7.25
N GLY A 96 -18.28 3.05 -6.72
CA GLY A 96 -19.05 1.93 -6.20
C GLY A 96 -18.34 1.25 -5.01
N GLU A 97 -17.98 -0.03 -5.17
CA GLU A 97 -17.24 -0.83 -4.19
C GLU A 97 -15.72 -0.61 -4.23
N LYS A 98 -15.23 0.19 -5.17
CA LYS A 98 -13.81 0.43 -5.37
C LYS A 98 -13.39 1.79 -4.82
N VAL A 99 -12.14 1.86 -4.41
CA VAL A 99 -11.44 3.12 -4.17
C VAL A 99 -10.29 3.19 -5.18
N LEU A 100 -10.23 4.29 -5.93
CA LEU A 100 -9.28 4.48 -7.02
C LEU A 100 -8.31 5.60 -6.64
N TRP A 101 -7.02 5.34 -6.79
CA TRP A 101 -5.94 6.28 -6.48
C TRP A 101 -5.05 6.54 -7.69
N LYS A 102 -4.47 7.74 -7.72
CA LYS A 102 -3.45 8.11 -8.71
C LYS A 102 -2.06 8.03 -8.11
N ILE A 103 -1.11 7.63 -8.93
CA ILE A 103 0.32 7.77 -8.66
C ILE A 103 0.76 9.02 -9.44
N PRO A 104 1.14 10.12 -8.78
CA PRO A 104 1.74 11.27 -9.46
C PRO A 104 2.87 10.84 -10.39
N SER A 105 2.99 11.49 -11.56
CA SER A 105 4.06 11.20 -12.50
C SER A 105 5.41 11.68 -11.98
N ASP A 106 6.47 11.12 -12.55
CA ASP A 106 7.84 11.54 -12.39
C ASP A 106 8.36 11.52 -10.94
N GLN A 107 7.87 10.57 -10.14
CA GLN A 107 8.34 10.40 -8.77
C GLN A 107 9.71 9.75 -8.74
N ASN A 108 10.68 10.41 -8.11
CA ASN A 108 11.99 9.79 -7.89
C ASN A 108 11.94 8.84 -6.68
N ILE A 109 12.26 7.57 -6.93
CA ILE A 109 12.40 6.53 -5.90
C ILE A 109 13.83 6.02 -5.90
N THR A 110 14.34 5.62 -4.74
CA THR A 110 15.68 5.06 -4.61
C THR A 110 15.57 3.60 -4.16
N ILE A 111 16.19 2.68 -4.90
CA ILE A 111 16.25 1.25 -4.60
C ILE A 111 17.71 0.83 -4.69
N ASN A 112 18.30 0.35 -3.59
CA ASN A 112 19.70 -0.10 -3.55
C ASN A 112 20.70 0.91 -4.16
N ASP A 113 20.66 2.16 -3.67
CA ASP A 113 21.46 3.31 -4.13
C ASP A 113 21.21 3.78 -5.58
N ASP A 114 20.44 3.05 -6.39
CA ASP A 114 20.01 3.47 -7.72
C ASP A 114 18.74 4.33 -7.61
N THR A 115 18.68 5.43 -8.38
CA THR A 115 17.49 6.29 -8.45
C THR A 115 16.73 6.05 -9.74
N PHE A 116 15.42 5.88 -9.60
CA PHE A 116 14.48 5.62 -10.68
C PHE A 116 13.39 6.68 -10.69
N THR A 117 12.92 7.04 -11.88
CA THR A 117 11.67 7.77 -12.04
C THR A 117 10.53 6.76 -12.13
N LEU A 118 9.45 6.95 -11.38
CA LEU A 118 8.29 6.06 -11.31
C LEU A 118 7.03 6.77 -11.80
N ASP A 119 6.29 6.07 -12.67
CA ASP A 119 4.97 6.46 -13.14
C ASP A 119 3.95 5.34 -12.94
N GLY A 120 2.70 5.71 -12.66
CA GLY A 120 1.60 4.76 -12.72
C GLY A 120 1.32 4.26 -14.15
N ILE A 121 0.80 3.05 -14.26
CA ILE A 121 0.21 2.52 -15.50
C ILE A 121 -1.31 2.38 -15.28
N LEU A 122 -2.10 2.75 -16.28
CA LEU A 122 -3.55 2.68 -16.25
C LEU A 122 -4.05 1.31 -15.76
N MET A 123 -4.82 1.34 -14.67
CA MET A 123 -5.59 0.22 -14.14
C MET A 123 -7.07 0.38 -14.43
N GLU A 124 -7.60 1.58 -14.23
CA GLU A 124 -9.01 1.91 -14.43
C GLU A 124 -9.16 3.37 -14.87
N GLU A 125 -10.11 3.63 -15.77
CA GLU A 125 -10.50 4.98 -16.18
C GLU A 125 -11.85 5.31 -15.56
N TYR A 126 -11.95 6.49 -14.94
CA TYR A 126 -13.21 6.97 -14.35
C TYR A 126 -13.29 8.50 -14.48
N ASN A 127 -14.43 9.01 -14.95
CA ASN A 127 -14.63 10.44 -15.22
C ASN A 127 -13.53 11.09 -16.09
N ASN A 128 -13.07 10.38 -17.13
CA ASN A 128 -11.97 10.80 -18.02
C ASN A 128 -10.63 11.00 -17.30
N GLU A 129 -10.43 10.35 -16.16
CA GLU A 129 -9.15 10.36 -15.44
C GLU A 129 -8.60 8.94 -15.29
N GLU A 130 -7.27 8.83 -15.39
CA GLU A 130 -6.56 7.57 -15.24
C GLU A 130 -6.22 7.31 -13.77
N TYR A 131 -6.54 6.10 -13.31
CA TYR A 131 -6.22 5.60 -11.98
C TYR A 131 -5.28 4.41 -12.08
N HIS A 132 -4.35 4.34 -11.14
CA HIS A 132 -3.18 3.46 -11.20
C HIS A 132 -3.16 2.43 -10.07
N LEU A 133 -3.93 2.69 -9.01
CA LEU A 133 -4.11 1.80 -7.87
C LEU A 133 -5.60 1.68 -7.57
N VAL A 134 -6.05 0.45 -7.38
CA VAL A 134 -7.44 0.08 -7.13
C VAL A 134 -7.51 -0.74 -5.85
N VAL A 135 -8.34 -0.30 -4.91
CA VAL A 135 -8.71 -1.07 -3.71
C VAL A 135 -10.13 -1.57 -3.89
N LYS A 136 -10.36 -2.87 -3.69
CA LYS A 136 -11.69 -3.49 -3.71
C LYS A 136 -11.76 -4.58 -2.63
N GLY A 137 -12.62 -4.37 -1.62
CA GLY A 137 -12.67 -5.24 -0.45
C GLY A 137 -11.29 -5.31 0.21
N ASP A 138 -10.79 -6.52 0.44
CA ASP A 138 -9.47 -6.77 1.02
C ASP A 138 -8.32 -6.79 0.01
N SER A 139 -8.59 -6.46 -1.26
CA SER A 139 -7.58 -6.47 -2.31
C SER A 139 -7.09 -5.06 -2.66
N LEU A 140 -5.78 -4.94 -2.84
CA LEU A 140 -5.15 -3.77 -3.43
C LEU A 140 -4.39 -4.23 -4.68
N SER A 141 -4.49 -3.46 -5.76
CA SER A 141 -3.81 -3.77 -7.02
C SER A 141 -3.33 -2.49 -7.67
N PHE A 142 -2.09 -2.49 -8.16
CA PHE A 142 -1.56 -1.35 -8.90
C PHE A 142 -0.54 -1.80 -9.94
N LYS A 143 -0.36 -0.95 -10.94
CA LYS A 143 0.70 -1.11 -11.94
C LYS A 143 1.53 0.14 -12.01
N TYR A 144 2.82 -0.04 -12.23
CA TYR A 144 3.74 1.06 -12.44
C TYR A 144 4.79 0.69 -13.49
N ARG A 145 5.47 1.72 -13.97
CA ARG A 145 6.72 1.61 -14.71
C ARG A 145 7.78 2.46 -14.02
N SER A 146 9.02 2.00 -14.05
CA SER A 146 10.15 2.79 -13.57
C SER A 146 11.24 2.90 -14.62
N TYR A 147 11.97 4.00 -14.62
CA TYR A 147 13.07 4.31 -15.52
C TYR A 147 14.33 4.57 -14.72
N VAL A 148 15.45 3.93 -15.08
CA VAL A 148 16.74 4.25 -14.47
C VAL A 148 17.19 5.63 -14.96
N ILE A 149 17.59 6.52 -14.04
CA ILE A 149 18.07 7.86 -14.42
C ILE A 149 19.45 7.77 -15.12
N ASP A 150 20.29 6.84 -14.69
CA ASP A 150 21.56 6.51 -15.33
C ASP A 150 21.34 5.61 -16.57
N ARG A 151 21.62 6.15 -17.76
CA ARG A 151 21.28 5.53 -19.05
C ARG A 151 22.27 4.46 -19.52
N ASP A 152 23.38 4.27 -18.82
CA ASP A 152 24.42 3.32 -19.21
C ASP A 152 24.17 1.90 -18.68
N ARG A 153 23.03 1.67 -18.01
CA ARG A 153 22.61 0.35 -17.51
C ARG A 153 21.98 -0.51 -18.61
N GLU A 154 22.16 -1.83 -18.48
CA GLU A 154 21.54 -2.84 -19.37
C GLU A 154 20.00 -2.83 -19.28
N VAL A 155 19.47 -2.59 -18.09
CA VAL A 155 18.04 -2.35 -17.86
C VAL A 155 17.80 -0.85 -17.82
N GLN A 156 16.91 -0.36 -18.67
CA GLN A 156 16.49 1.04 -18.63
C GLN A 156 15.08 1.21 -18.11
N VAL A 157 14.21 0.20 -18.27
CA VAL A 157 12.80 0.27 -17.88
C VAL A 157 12.36 -0.99 -17.18
N THR A 158 11.56 -0.85 -16.12
CA THR A 158 10.80 -1.95 -15.54
C THR A 158 9.30 -1.67 -15.66
N LYS A 159 8.50 -2.72 -15.80
CA LYS A 159 7.03 -2.65 -15.69
C LYS A 159 6.59 -3.69 -14.70
N SER A 160 5.67 -3.31 -13.82
CA SER A 160 5.23 -4.20 -12.76
C SER A 160 3.72 -4.19 -12.57
N HIS A 161 3.21 -5.31 -12.08
CA HIS A 161 1.83 -5.48 -11.67
C HIS A 161 1.80 -6.15 -10.29
N PHE A 162 1.26 -5.41 -9.33
CA PHE A 162 1.06 -5.85 -7.96
C PHE A 162 -0.38 -6.32 -7.77
N LYS A 163 -0.53 -7.46 -7.11
CA LYS A 163 -1.79 -7.92 -6.54
C LYS A 163 -1.56 -8.29 -5.09
N SER A 164 -2.40 -7.78 -4.21
CA SER A 164 -2.21 -7.97 -2.78
C SER A 164 -3.53 -8.25 -2.06
N LEU A 165 -3.42 -8.92 -0.91
CA LEU A 165 -4.51 -9.25 -0.01
C LEU A 165 -4.18 -8.78 1.40
N ARG A 166 -5.18 -8.18 2.08
CA ARG A 166 -5.06 -7.74 3.47
C ARG A 166 -4.88 -8.96 4.39
N PHE A 167 -4.06 -8.81 5.43
CA PHE A 167 -3.86 -9.82 6.49
C PHE A 167 -3.95 -9.23 7.89
#